data_AF-A0A257S8B0-F1
#
_entry.id   AF-A0A257S8B0-F1
#
_cell.length_a   1.000
_cell.length_b   1.000
_cell.length_c   1.000
_cell.angle_alpha   90.00
_cell.angle_beta   90.00
_cell.angle_gamma   90.00
#
_symmetry.space_group_name_H-M   'P 1'
#
loop_
_entity.id
_entity.type
_entity.pdbx_description
1 polymer ?
#
loop_
_entity_poly.entity_id
_entity_poly.type
_entity_poly.pdbx_seq_one_letter_code
_entity_poly.pdbx_strand_id
1 'polypeptide(L)'
;MPRPLALPLSLALAAASFAAGAGAQQPLPPVRPLGPIAAVSTEPMKAVSAVRELPGQRVLVNDIIDHRVLLFDSTLAHFTAVADSTASTANAYGNMPGGLIPYRGDSTLFIDPASLSMLVLDQNGKVARVMAVPRPDDAIFLIGGPFGTSGFDPAGRLVFRGNTFRMTAPPKRAPDGEIALPQFPDSAPIVRVTLATRAEDTVAFFKIPDTKLTVKRTDNGISATATINPLPVVDDWALLPDGTVAVVRGRDFHIDWYHPDGTHTSTPKIPFDWQRLTDSLKAAVIDSARTVMEKVREQRLAVLDSTRKLTGGSGRGAAAAGEAMAAGMVGAMTMVMRSDGPGGRGGPPPTRGETNPRINIPPLQFVPPYELPDYRPAFATGATRCDMQGNLWIRTTQAVDGRPVYDVVNEQGTLVDRVQLPAFRTIAGFGPGVVYLGVADSTGAIHLERARIH
;
A
#
# COMPACT_ATOMS: atom_id res chain seq x y z
N MET A 1 40.42 72.36 -27.57
CA MET A 1 39.10 72.04 -28.14
C MET A 1 39.28 71.00 -29.25
N PRO A 2 38.91 69.73 -29.05
CA PRO A 2 38.80 68.76 -30.13
C PRO A 2 37.33 68.57 -30.57
N ARG A 3 37.12 68.48 -31.89
CA ARG A 3 35.84 68.21 -32.54
C ARG A 3 35.45 66.72 -32.39
N PRO A 4 34.15 66.38 -32.23
CA PRO A 4 33.71 64.99 -32.13
C PRO A 4 33.47 64.38 -33.51
N LEU A 5 33.91 63.13 -33.70
CA LEU A 5 33.45 62.26 -34.79
C LEU A 5 32.49 61.22 -34.21
N ALA A 6 31.28 61.19 -34.75
CA ALA A 6 30.26 60.19 -34.46
C ALA A 6 30.59 58.86 -35.15
N LEU A 7 30.43 57.74 -34.43
CA LEU A 7 30.35 56.39 -35.00
C LEU A 7 28.94 55.81 -34.80
N PRO A 8 28.40 55.05 -35.77
CA PRO A 8 27.03 54.56 -35.73
C PRO A 8 26.88 53.27 -34.92
N LEU A 9 25.75 53.20 -34.21
CA LEU A 9 25.23 52.07 -33.45
C LEU A 9 24.74 50.97 -34.42
N SER A 10 25.32 49.77 -34.35
CA SER A 10 24.80 48.58 -35.03
C SER A 10 24.27 47.58 -33.99
N LEU A 11 22.95 47.43 -33.94
CA LEU A 11 22.24 46.49 -33.08
C LEU A 11 22.26 45.10 -33.75
N ALA A 12 22.99 44.14 -33.20
CA ALA A 12 22.93 42.74 -33.64
C ALA A 12 21.92 41.98 -32.76
N LEU A 13 20.81 41.57 -33.38
CA LEU A 13 19.77 40.75 -32.77
C LEU A 13 20.22 39.28 -32.77
N ALA A 14 20.62 38.75 -31.61
CA ALA A 14 20.99 37.34 -31.46
C ALA A 14 19.72 36.49 -31.28
N ALA A 15 19.38 35.70 -32.31
CA ALA A 15 18.36 34.66 -32.21
C ALA A 15 18.94 33.46 -31.44
N ALA A 16 18.53 33.30 -30.17
CA ALA A 16 18.86 32.11 -29.38
C ALA A 16 18.01 30.92 -29.88
N SER A 17 18.63 30.02 -30.62
CA SER A 17 18.03 28.73 -30.98
C SER A 17 18.08 27.82 -29.77
N PHE A 18 16.93 27.58 -29.12
CA PHE A 18 16.77 26.46 -28.20
C PHE A 18 16.78 25.16 -29.01
N ALA A 19 17.95 24.58 -29.21
CA ALA A 19 18.06 23.19 -29.63
C ALA A 19 17.60 22.31 -28.47
N ALA A 20 16.38 21.79 -28.56
CA ALA A 20 15.95 20.68 -27.73
C ALA A 20 16.85 19.48 -28.08
N GLY A 21 17.87 19.25 -27.25
CA GLY A 21 18.71 18.07 -27.38
C GLY A 21 17.84 16.84 -27.24
N ALA A 22 17.77 16.03 -28.31
CA ALA A 22 17.35 14.65 -28.20
C ALA A 22 18.33 13.96 -27.22
N GLY A 23 17.93 13.84 -25.95
CA GLY A 23 18.75 13.22 -24.93
C GLY A 23 18.99 11.76 -25.32
N ALA A 24 20.26 11.40 -25.54
CA ALA A 24 20.67 10.01 -25.49
C ALA A 24 20.20 9.44 -24.15
N GLN A 25 19.37 8.39 -24.19
CA GLN A 25 18.85 7.74 -23.00
C GLN A 25 20.05 7.25 -22.19
N GLN A 26 20.26 7.80 -20.98
CA GLN A 26 21.37 7.38 -20.15
C GLN A 26 21.29 5.86 -19.94
N PRO A 27 22.42 5.13 -20.06
CA PRO A 27 22.41 3.70 -19.83
C PRO A 27 21.93 3.43 -18.41
N LEU A 28 21.05 2.43 -18.27
CA LEU A 28 20.56 2.01 -16.95
C LEU A 28 21.75 1.63 -16.06
N PRO A 29 21.78 2.03 -14.78
CA PRO A 29 22.77 1.53 -13.84
C PRO A 29 22.75 -0.02 -13.84
N PRO A 30 23.90 -0.68 -13.68
CA PRO A 30 23.94 -2.13 -13.57
C PRO A 30 23.17 -2.60 -12.33
N VAL A 31 22.50 -3.74 -12.45
CA VAL A 31 21.83 -4.37 -11.30
C VAL A 31 22.88 -4.98 -10.39
N ARG A 32 22.91 -4.56 -9.12
CA ARG A 32 23.80 -5.09 -8.09
C ARG A 32 23.03 -5.83 -7.00
N PRO A 33 23.64 -6.80 -6.30
CA PRO A 33 23.01 -7.41 -5.14
C PRO A 33 22.87 -6.40 -3.98
N LEU A 34 21.88 -6.65 -3.11
CA LEU A 34 21.80 -6.01 -1.81
C LEU A 34 23.05 -6.35 -0.96
N GLY A 35 23.41 -5.45 -0.04
CA GLY A 35 24.48 -5.70 0.92
C GLY A 35 24.22 -6.90 1.85
N PRO A 36 25.22 -7.32 2.62
CA PRO A 36 25.13 -8.54 3.42
C PRO A 36 24.05 -8.46 4.50
N ILE A 37 23.44 -9.61 4.80
CA ILE A 37 22.57 -9.80 5.97
C ILE A 37 23.43 -9.73 7.23
N ALA A 38 23.07 -8.83 8.13
CA ALA A 38 23.78 -8.56 9.38
C ALA A 38 23.13 -9.22 10.61
N ALA A 39 21.82 -9.50 10.56
CA ALA A 39 21.09 -10.18 11.63
C ALA A 39 19.81 -10.82 11.10
N VAL A 40 19.32 -11.85 11.80
CA VAL A 40 18.07 -12.56 11.51
C VAL A 40 17.33 -12.77 12.83
N SER A 41 16.00 -12.61 12.85
CA SER A 41 15.20 -12.83 14.04
C SER A 41 15.15 -14.29 14.44
N THR A 42 15.29 -14.55 15.74
CA THR A 42 15.15 -15.89 16.34
C THR A 42 13.69 -16.32 16.47
N GLU A 43 12.79 -15.36 16.67
CA GLU A 43 11.35 -15.60 16.74
C GLU A 43 10.74 -15.68 15.33
N PRO A 44 10.06 -16.79 14.99
CA PRO A 44 9.29 -16.89 13.76
C PRO A 44 7.98 -16.10 13.86
N MET A 45 7.57 -15.53 12.74
CA MET A 45 6.35 -14.74 12.57
C MET A 45 5.51 -15.32 11.43
N LYS A 46 4.24 -14.89 11.35
CA LYS A 46 3.40 -15.20 10.17
C LYS A 46 3.49 -14.12 9.10
N ALA A 47 3.87 -12.90 9.47
CA ALA A 47 4.19 -11.83 8.55
C ALA A 47 5.14 -10.81 9.16
N VAL A 48 5.85 -10.06 8.31
CA VAL A 48 6.57 -8.84 8.68
C VAL A 48 6.02 -7.72 7.81
N SER A 49 4.97 -7.07 8.28
CA SER A 49 4.19 -6.11 7.48
C SER A 49 4.74 -4.68 7.53
N ALA A 50 5.33 -4.31 8.66
CA ALA A 50 5.96 -3.01 8.91
C ALA A 50 7.03 -3.17 9.99
N VAL A 51 8.13 -2.42 9.83
CA VAL A 51 9.23 -2.34 10.79
C VAL A 51 9.54 -0.89 11.11
N ARG A 52 9.69 -0.58 12.40
CA ARG A 52 10.15 0.73 12.89
C ARG A 52 11.41 0.54 13.71
N GLU A 53 12.54 1.05 13.22
CA GLU A 53 13.76 1.17 14.01
C GLU A 53 13.62 2.27 15.07
N LEU A 54 14.06 1.95 16.29
CA LEU A 54 14.11 2.79 17.46
C LEU A 54 15.57 3.05 17.88
N PRO A 55 15.82 4.04 18.75
CA PRO A 55 17.17 4.28 19.29
C PRO A 55 17.82 3.00 19.84
N GLY A 56 19.11 2.85 19.52
CA GLY A 56 19.88 1.65 19.87
C GLY A 56 19.66 0.46 18.91
N GLN A 57 19.17 0.69 17.70
CA GLN A 57 18.88 -0.35 16.68
C GLN A 57 17.87 -1.41 17.13
N ARG A 58 17.08 -1.11 18.17
CA ARG A 58 15.92 -1.91 18.55
C ARG A 58 14.84 -1.73 17.49
N VAL A 59 13.97 -2.72 17.30
CA VAL A 59 12.95 -2.66 16.25
C VAL A 59 11.59 -3.11 16.72
N LEU A 60 10.57 -2.29 16.43
CA LEU A 60 9.18 -2.71 16.49
C LEU A 60 8.79 -3.37 15.17
N VAL A 61 8.13 -4.52 15.27
CA VAL A 61 7.72 -5.33 14.12
C VAL A 61 6.23 -5.63 14.24
N ASN A 62 5.50 -5.42 13.14
CA ASN A 62 4.09 -5.76 13.05
C ASN A 62 3.88 -7.14 12.37
N ASP A 63 3.63 -8.16 13.18
CA ASP A 63 3.15 -9.48 12.73
C ASP A 63 1.64 -9.41 12.56
N ILE A 64 1.24 -8.83 11.42
CA ILE A 64 -0.15 -8.44 11.15
C ILE A 64 -1.09 -9.64 11.03
N ILE A 65 -0.56 -10.83 10.72
CA ILE A 65 -1.34 -12.06 10.56
C ILE A 65 -1.52 -12.76 11.89
N ASP A 66 -0.49 -12.81 12.73
CA ASP A 66 -0.62 -13.39 14.08
C ASP A 66 -1.16 -12.41 15.11
N HIS A 67 -1.44 -11.17 14.69
CA HIS A 67 -1.94 -10.09 15.54
C HIS A 67 -1.00 -9.83 16.72
N ARG A 68 0.30 -9.61 16.42
CA ARG A 68 1.33 -9.27 17.41
C ARG A 68 2.13 -8.05 16.99
N VAL A 69 2.50 -7.21 17.97
CA VAL A 69 3.59 -6.24 17.85
C VAL A 69 4.74 -6.73 18.71
N LEU A 70 5.91 -6.93 18.11
CA LEU A 70 7.10 -7.42 18.78
C LEU A 70 8.16 -6.32 18.83
N LEU A 71 8.81 -6.15 19.98
CA LEU A 71 9.98 -5.30 20.14
C LEU A 71 11.22 -6.17 20.24
N PHE A 72 12.06 -6.18 19.21
CA PHE A 72 13.35 -6.86 19.23
C PHE A 72 14.48 -5.94 19.70
N ASP A 73 15.50 -6.55 20.30
CA ASP A 73 16.77 -5.89 20.59
C ASP A 73 17.59 -5.61 19.32
N SER A 74 18.78 -5.04 19.49
CA SER A 74 19.68 -4.74 18.38
C SER A 74 20.25 -5.97 17.68
N THR A 75 20.16 -7.16 18.29
CA THR A 75 20.68 -8.40 17.71
C THR A 75 19.61 -9.18 16.95
N LEU A 76 18.33 -8.81 17.12
CA LEU A 76 17.15 -9.56 16.69
C LEU A 76 16.98 -10.91 17.41
N ALA A 77 17.80 -11.22 18.42
CA ALA A 77 17.77 -12.50 19.11
C ALA A 77 16.81 -12.52 20.30
N HIS A 78 16.53 -11.35 20.88
CA HIS A 78 15.64 -11.22 22.03
C HIS A 78 14.48 -10.31 21.67
N PHE A 79 13.27 -10.69 22.08
CA PHE A 79 12.07 -9.89 21.85
C PHE A 79 11.18 -9.80 23.09
N THR A 80 10.34 -8.77 23.10
CA THR A 80 9.21 -8.64 24.03
C THR A 80 7.94 -8.45 23.20
N ALA A 81 6.86 -9.14 23.58
CA ALA A 81 5.54 -8.87 23.01
C ALA A 81 5.02 -7.53 23.56
N VAL A 82 4.85 -6.57 22.66
CA VAL A 82 4.31 -5.23 22.96
C VAL A 82 2.79 -5.27 22.95
N ALA A 83 2.22 -5.95 21.96
CA ALA A 83 0.79 -6.22 21.83
C ALA A 83 0.59 -7.64 21.28
N ASP A 84 -0.46 -8.33 21.72
CA ASP A 84 -0.83 -9.67 21.25
C ASP A 84 -2.35 -9.90 21.29
N SER A 85 -2.82 -11.05 20.81
CA SER A 85 -4.24 -11.40 20.73
C SER A 85 -4.91 -11.75 22.07
N THR A 86 -4.22 -11.60 23.21
CA THR A 86 -4.82 -11.88 24.52
C THR A 86 -5.82 -10.78 24.92
N ALA A 87 -7.10 -11.15 24.93
CA ALA A 87 -8.25 -10.23 24.97
C ALA A 87 -8.49 -9.49 26.31
N SER A 88 -7.50 -9.39 27.20
CA SER A 88 -7.69 -8.89 28.57
C SER A 88 -6.61 -7.94 29.07
N THR A 89 -5.74 -7.43 28.19
CA THR A 89 -4.72 -6.44 28.56
C THR A 89 -4.97 -5.09 27.88
N ALA A 90 -4.41 -4.01 28.45
CA ALA A 90 -4.41 -2.68 27.83
C ALA A 90 -3.64 -2.64 26.48
N ASN A 91 -2.94 -3.73 26.13
CA ASN A 91 -2.13 -3.88 24.94
C ASN A 91 -2.69 -4.94 23.97
N ALA A 92 -3.98 -5.26 24.05
CA ALA A 92 -4.56 -6.25 23.14
C ALA A 92 -4.48 -5.76 21.68
N TYR A 93 -3.88 -6.57 20.82
CA TYR A 93 -3.95 -6.42 19.38
C TYR A 93 -5.37 -6.81 18.95
N GLY A 94 -6.08 -5.89 18.30
CA GLY A 94 -7.47 -6.09 17.88
C GLY A 94 -7.66 -7.24 16.88
N ASN A 95 -8.91 -7.64 16.65
CA ASN A 95 -9.24 -8.70 15.69
C ASN A 95 -9.11 -8.28 14.21
N MET A 96 -8.72 -7.03 13.94
CA MET A 96 -8.43 -6.52 12.61
C MET A 96 -6.94 -6.25 12.44
N PRO A 97 -6.41 -6.36 11.21
CA PRO A 97 -5.07 -5.89 10.88
C PRO A 97 -4.83 -4.46 11.39
N GLY A 98 -3.77 -4.27 12.19
CA GLY A 98 -3.30 -2.97 12.65
C GLY A 98 -2.10 -2.48 11.83
N GLY A 99 -1.67 -1.25 12.07
CA GLY A 99 -0.51 -0.65 11.40
C GLY A 99 0.46 0.01 12.36
N LEU A 100 1.72 0.12 11.95
CA LEU A 100 2.75 0.87 12.66
C LEU A 100 3.15 2.11 11.87
N ILE A 101 3.13 3.27 12.52
CA ILE A 101 3.54 4.55 11.93
C ILE A 101 4.58 5.20 12.87
N PRO A 102 5.78 5.56 12.37
CA PRO A 102 6.72 6.40 13.12
C PRO A 102 6.06 7.66 13.68
N TYR A 103 6.29 8.00 14.94
CA TYR A 103 5.66 9.20 15.53
C TYR A 103 6.58 9.91 16.50
N ARG A 104 6.88 11.19 16.24
CA ARG A 104 7.61 12.12 17.12
C ARG A 104 8.78 11.49 17.91
N GLY A 105 10.00 11.67 17.41
CA GLY A 105 11.18 11.16 18.09
C GLY A 105 11.20 9.63 18.11
N ASP A 106 11.26 9.06 19.30
CA ASP A 106 11.39 7.63 19.57
C ASP A 106 10.05 6.90 19.81
N SER A 107 8.92 7.60 19.61
CA SER A 107 7.59 7.00 19.75
C SER A 107 7.08 6.41 18.43
N THR A 108 6.05 5.57 18.53
CA THR A 108 5.41 4.90 17.39
C THR A 108 3.89 4.87 17.61
N LEU A 109 3.11 5.12 16.56
CA LEU A 109 1.67 4.85 16.60
C LEU A 109 1.38 3.42 16.18
N PHE A 110 0.66 2.68 17.01
CA PHE A 110 -0.04 1.48 16.60
C PHE A 110 -1.51 1.83 16.31
N ILE A 111 -1.92 1.61 15.06
CA ILE A 111 -3.27 1.89 14.59
C ILE A 111 -4.13 0.65 14.83
N ASP A 112 -5.24 0.81 15.56
CA ASP A 112 -6.26 -0.23 15.74
C ASP A 112 -7.57 0.21 15.06
N PRO A 113 -7.85 -0.27 13.84
CA PRO A 113 -9.09 0.05 13.15
C PRO A 113 -10.34 -0.49 13.84
N ALA A 114 -10.24 -1.50 14.71
CA ALA A 114 -11.39 -2.11 15.37
C ALA A 114 -11.96 -1.20 16.47
N SER A 115 -11.09 -0.56 17.23
CA SER A 115 -11.46 0.44 18.24
C SER A 115 -11.44 1.88 17.74
N LEU A 116 -11.08 2.12 16.47
CA LEU A 116 -10.89 3.45 15.89
C LEU A 116 -9.88 4.30 16.69
N SER A 117 -8.83 3.65 17.19
CA SER A 117 -7.83 4.27 18.06
C SER A 117 -6.42 4.18 17.49
N MET A 118 -5.54 5.05 17.99
CA MET A 118 -4.10 5.06 17.74
C MET A 118 -3.40 5.05 19.10
N LEU A 119 -2.68 3.97 19.39
CA LEU A 119 -1.89 3.83 20.62
C LEU A 119 -0.51 4.44 20.39
N VAL A 120 -0.13 5.42 21.20
CA VAL A 120 1.23 5.97 21.23
C VAL A 120 2.10 5.05 22.07
N LEU A 121 2.93 4.27 21.41
CA LEU A 121 3.96 3.44 22.01
C LEU A 121 5.22 4.28 22.25
N ASP A 122 5.77 4.23 23.45
CA ASP A 122 7.10 4.77 23.73
C ASP A 122 8.21 3.86 23.16
N GLN A 123 9.47 4.28 23.32
CA GLN A 123 10.64 3.51 22.87
C GLN A 123 10.81 2.11 23.48
N ASN A 124 10.05 1.79 24.54
CA ASN A 124 10.05 0.48 25.19
C ASN A 124 8.78 -0.31 24.86
N GLY A 125 7.95 0.18 23.93
CA GLY A 125 6.69 -0.44 23.54
C GLY A 125 5.57 -0.26 24.56
N LYS A 126 5.69 0.64 25.54
CA LYS A 126 4.59 0.90 26.48
C LYS A 126 3.63 1.93 25.90
N VAL A 127 2.33 1.72 26.13
CA VAL A 127 1.30 2.70 25.75
C VAL A 127 1.42 3.94 26.65
N ALA A 128 1.97 5.01 26.09
CA ALA A 128 2.08 6.31 26.75
C ALA A 128 0.80 7.14 26.64
N ARG A 129 0.04 6.95 25.55
CA ARG A 129 -1.19 7.70 25.27
C ARG A 129 -2.08 6.94 24.28
N VAL A 130 -3.39 7.17 24.36
CA VAL A 130 -4.35 6.75 23.34
C VAL A 130 -4.92 7.99 22.64
N MET A 131 -5.03 7.93 21.31
CA MET A 131 -5.60 8.98 20.46
C MET A 131 -6.71 8.39 19.60
N ALA A 132 -7.70 9.19 19.22
CA ALA A 132 -8.69 8.77 18.23
C ALA A 132 -8.13 8.94 16.82
N VAL A 133 -8.43 7.99 15.91
CA VAL A 133 -8.10 8.16 14.48
C VAL A 133 -8.69 9.47 13.94
N PRO A 134 -8.03 10.15 12.99
CA PRO A 134 -8.51 11.43 12.45
C PRO A 134 -9.93 11.35 11.88
N ARG A 135 -10.20 10.27 11.14
CA ARG A 135 -11.44 9.99 10.44
C ARG A 135 -11.81 8.52 10.61
N PRO A 136 -12.96 8.20 11.23
CA PRO A 136 -13.41 6.82 11.43
C PRO A 136 -13.45 6.01 10.12
N ASP A 137 -13.96 6.61 9.05
CA ASP A 137 -14.09 5.97 7.73
C ASP A 137 -12.75 5.64 7.06
N ASP A 138 -11.66 6.24 7.54
CA ASP A 138 -10.34 6.08 6.92
C ASP A 138 -9.42 5.15 7.74
N ALA A 139 -9.87 4.65 8.90
CA ALA A 139 -9.04 3.93 9.85
C ALA A 139 -8.29 2.74 9.22
N ILE A 140 -8.93 2.02 8.30
CA ILE A 140 -8.32 0.87 7.61
C ILE A 140 -7.19 1.27 6.65
N PHE A 141 -7.23 2.49 6.09
CA PHE A 141 -6.22 2.94 5.13
C PHE A 141 -4.93 3.40 5.82
N LEU A 142 -4.97 3.58 7.14
CA LEU A 142 -3.81 3.95 7.95
C LEU A 142 -2.88 2.77 8.23
N ILE A 143 -3.30 1.52 8.01
CA ILE A 143 -2.52 0.34 8.44
C ILE A 143 -1.24 0.10 7.62
N GLY A 144 -1.12 0.78 6.47
CA GLY A 144 0.01 0.63 5.55
C GLY A 144 -0.18 -0.50 4.53
N GLY A 145 0.94 -1.03 4.03
CA GLY A 145 0.96 -2.13 3.04
C GLY A 145 0.35 -1.70 1.69
N PRO A 146 -0.74 -2.33 1.22
CA PRO A 146 -1.37 -2.03 -0.08
C PRO A 146 -2.01 -0.64 -0.16
N PHE A 147 -2.13 0.06 0.97
CA PHE A 147 -2.62 1.44 1.03
C PHE A 147 -1.50 2.50 0.96
N GLY A 148 -0.24 2.07 0.87
CA GLY A 148 0.94 2.94 0.87
C GLY A 148 1.65 2.96 2.22
N THR A 149 2.55 3.92 2.42
CA THR A 149 3.30 4.11 3.67
C THR A 149 2.84 5.38 4.35
N SER A 150 1.85 5.27 5.25
CA SER A 150 1.40 6.40 6.07
C SER A 150 2.55 6.93 6.94
N GLY A 151 2.57 8.23 7.20
CA GLY A 151 3.66 8.87 7.93
C GLY A 151 3.32 10.26 8.45
N PHE A 152 4.28 10.89 9.10
CA PHE A 152 4.18 12.29 9.55
C PHE A 152 5.17 13.15 8.79
N ASP A 153 4.72 14.32 8.36
CA ASP A 153 5.62 15.34 7.85
C ASP A 153 6.35 16.08 8.99
N PRO A 154 7.38 16.91 8.69
CA PRO A 154 8.11 17.67 9.72
C PRO A 154 7.26 18.63 10.54
N ALA A 155 6.09 19.05 10.03
CA ALA A 155 5.13 19.87 10.76
C ALA A 155 4.25 19.05 11.73
N GLY A 156 4.42 17.72 11.75
CA GLY A 156 3.66 16.82 12.62
C GLY A 156 2.24 16.55 12.13
N ARG A 157 1.99 16.70 10.82
CA ARG A 157 0.71 16.35 10.19
C ARG A 157 0.77 14.90 9.68
N LEU A 158 -0.30 14.15 9.90
CA LEU A 158 -0.40 12.77 9.43
C LEU A 158 -0.76 12.76 7.94
N VAL A 159 0.04 12.09 7.12
CA VAL A 159 -0.17 11.91 5.68
C VAL A 159 -0.47 10.45 5.38
N PHE A 160 -1.55 10.19 4.67
CA PHE A 160 -2.00 8.84 4.35
C PHE A 160 -2.92 8.81 3.13
N ARG A 161 -3.16 7.62 2.59
CA ARG A 161 -4.15 7.39 1.54
C ARG A 161 -5.56 7.54 2.12
N GLY A 162 -6.38 8.43 1.58
CA GLY A 162 -7.77 8.59 1.97
C GLY A 162 -8.71 7.53 1.38
N ASN A 163 -9.93 7.48 1.91
CA ASN A 163 -10.93 6.47 1.53
C ASN A 163 -11.47 6.63 0.10
N THR A 164 -11.47 5.53 -0.65
CA THR A 164 -11.92 5.44 -2.06
C THR A 164 -13.29 4.78 -2.24
N PHE A 165 -13.92 4.31 -1.16
CA PHE A 165 -15.20 3.62 -1.15
C PHE A 165 -16.40 4.53 -0.84
N ARG A 166 -16.21 5.85 -0.86
CA ARG A 166 -17.35 6.77 -0.74
C ARG A 166 -18.24 6.59 -1.97
N MET A 167 -19.32 5.85 -1.81
CA MET A 167 -20.33 5.70 -2.85
C MET A 167 -20.90 7.08 -3.17
N THR A 168 -20.57 7.58 -4.36
CA THR A 168 -20.98 8.92 -4.82
C THR A 168 -22.46 8.96 -5.23
N ALA A 169 -23.09 7.79 -5.38
CA ALA A 169 -24.50 7.65 -5.72
C ALA A 169 -25.09 6.36 -5.11
N PRO A 170 -26.40 6.32 -4.82
CA PRO A 170 -27.06 5.09 -4.40
C PRO A 170 -27.03 4.04 -5.52
N PRO A 171 -27.01 2.73 -5.19
CA PRO A 171 -27.18 1.66 -6.17
C PRO A 171 -28.46 1.85 -6.98
N LYS A 172 -28.40 1.63 -8.29
CA LYS A 172 -29.57 1.64 -9.16
C LYS A 172 -30.04 0.22 -9.43
N ARG A 173 -31.36 0.03 -9.50
CA ARG A 173 -31.94 -1.26 -9.88
C ARG A 173 -32.18 -1.27 -11.40
N ALA A 174 -31.58 -2.22 -12.09
CA ALA A 174 -31.80 -2.45 -13.50
C ALA A 174 -33.12 -3.20 -13.74
N PRO A 175 -33.72 -3.10 -14.95
CA PRO A 175 -35.02 -3.72 -15.27
C PRO A 175 -35.05 -5.26 -15.13
N ASP A 176 -33.91 -5.91 -15.27
CA ASP A 176 -33.69 -7.35 -15.11
C ASP A 176 -33.53 -7.80 -13.65
N GLY A 177 -33.59 -6.86 -12.70
CA GLY A 177 -33.41 -7.12 -11.28
C GLY A 177 -31.96 -7.08 -10.79
N GLU A 178 -30.99 -6.77 -11.67
CA GLU A 178 -29.60 -6.52 -11.26
C GLU A 178 -29.48 -5.22 -10.45
N ILE A 179 -28.55 -5.20 -9.51
CA ILE A 179 -28.20 -3.99 -8.76
C ILE A 179 -26.93 -3.42 -9.40
N ALA A 180 -27.09 -2.37 -10.18
CA ALA A 180 -25.99 -1.60 -10.71
C ALA A 180 -25.41 -0.72 -9.59
N LEU A 181 -24.24 -1.12 -9.11
CA LEU A 181 -23.45 -0.28 -8.22
C LEU A 181 -22.91 0.94 -9.01
N PRO A 182 -22.78 2.12 -8.37
CA PRO A 182 -22.04 3.22 -8.96
C PRO A 182 -20.61 2.79 -9.30
N GLN A 183 -20.04 3.41 -10.34
CA GLN A 183 -18.64 3.23 -10.67
C GLN A 183 -17.78 3.66 -9.49
N PHE A 184 -16.87 2.78 -9.06
CA PHE A 184 -15.87 3.13 -8.05
C PHE A 184 -14.86 4.12 -8.65
N PRO A 185 -14.37 5.09 -7.86
CA PRO A 185 -13.29 5.96 -8.29
C PRO A 185 -12.07 5.16 -8.77
N ASP A 186 -11.43 5.60 -9.85
CA ASP A 186 -10.17 5.06 -10.36
C ASP A 186 -8.93 5.80 -9.80
N SER A 187 -9.18 6.71 -8.85
CA SER A 187 -8.17 7.54 -8.21
C SER A 187 -8.40 7.59 -6.70
N ALA A 188 -7.31 7.67 -5.94
CA ALA A 188 -7.32 7.81 -4.49
C ALA A 188 -6.68 9.13 -4.06
N PRO A 189 -7.26 9.85 -3.07
CA PRO A 189 -6.61 11.03 -2.52
C PRO A 189 -5.48 10.62 -1.57
N ILE A 190 -4.41 11.40 -1.55
CA ILE A 190 -3.45 11.45 -0.45
C ILE A 190 -3.86 12.65 0.40
N VAL A 191 -4.23 12.39 1.65
CA VAL A 191 -4.72 13.41 2.58
C VAL A 191 -3.67 13.67 3.64
N ARG A 192 -3.65 14.92 4.10
CA ARG A 192 -2.79 15.39 5.17
C ARG A 192 -3.67 16.01 6.26
N VAL A 193 -3.45 15.60 7.50
CA VAL A 193 -4.32 15.97 8.63
C VAL A 193 -3.51 16.48 9.81
N THR A 194 -3.88 17.66 10.31
CA THR A 194 -3.37 18.20 11.57
C THR A 194 -4.15 17.58 12.73
N LEU A 195 -3.50 16.75 13.55
CA LEU A 195 -4.19 15.98 14.58
C LEU A 195 -4.88 16.84 15.67
N ALA A 196 -4.31 18.02 15.98
CA ALA A 196 -4.82 18.90 17.03
C ALA A 196 -6.12 19.62 16.63
N THR A 197 -6.19 20.12 15.39
CA THR A 197 -7.34 20.89 14.90
C THR A 197 -8.29 20.06 14.03
N ARG A 198 -7.88 18.86 13.62
CA ARG A 198 -8.54 18.03 12.60
C ARG A 198 -8.65 18.73 11.22
N ALA A 199 -7.88 19.80 11.00
CA ALA A 199 -7.79 20.42 9.69
C ALA A 199 -7.16 19.45 8.69
N GLU A 200 -7.77 19.35 7.52
CA GLU A 200 -7.40 18.41 6.47
C GLU A 200 -7.20 19.15 5.15
N ASP A 201 -6.18 18.72 4.41
CA ASP A 201 -5.95 19.08 3.03
C ASP A 201 -5.69 17.84 2.17
N THR A 202 -6.13 17.88 0.91
CA THR A 202 -5.77 16.86 -0.08
C THR A 202 -4.50 17.31 -0.78
N VAL A 203 -3.44 16.50 -0.66
CA VAL A 203 -2.11 16.82 -1.21
C VAL A 203 -2.05 16.47 -2.69
N ALA A 204 -2.55 15.30 -3.07
CA ALA A 204 -2.50 14.79 -4.43
C ALA A 204 -3.56 13.72 -4.66
N PHE A 205 -3.76 13.37 -5.93
CA PHE A 205 -4.48 12.16 -6.34
C PHE A 205 -3.52 11.25 -7.13
N PHE A 206 -3.70 9.94 -6.95
CA PHE A 206 -2.95 8.92 -7.68
C PHE A 206 -3.89 7.84 -8.21
N LYS A 207 -3.57 7.29 -9.38
CA LYS A 207 -4.38 6.26 -10.03
C LYS A 207 -4.33 4.93 -9.26
N ILE A 208 -5.48 4.32 -9.05
CA ILE A 208 -5.63 2.99 -8.45
C ILE A 208 -6.29 2.02 -9.45
N PRO A 209 -6.27 0.69 -9.19
CA PRO A 209 -6.97 -0.26 -10.05
C PRO A 209 -8.48 0.02 -10.11
N ASP A 210 -9.04 -0.06 -11.31
CA ASP A 210 -10.49 0.01 -11.50
C ASP A 210 -11.17 -1.17 -10.80
N THR A 211 -12.15 -0.88 -9.95
CA THR A 211 -12.96 -1.91 -9.29
C THR A 211 -14.27 -2.08 -10.06
N LYS A 212 -14.39 -3.18 -10.80
CA LYS A 212 -15.64 -3.58 -11.49
C LYS A 212 -16.33 -4.67 -10.66
N LEU A 213 -17.50 -4.34 -10.10
CA LEU A 213 -18.28 -5.25 -9.26
C LEU A 213 -19.71 -5.38 -9.79
N THR A 214 -20.11 -6.60 -10.13
CA THR A 214 -21.47 -6.94 -10.57
C THR A 214 -22.21 -7.62 -9.43
N VAL A 215 -23.35 -7.08 -9.02
CA VAL A 215 -24.18 -7.63 -7.94
C VAL A 215 -25.52 -8.10 -8.50
N LYS A 216 -25.78 -9.40 -8.37
CA LYS A 216 -27.04 -10.04 -8.79
C LYS A 216 -27.77 -10.61 -7.58
N ARG A 217 -29.08 -10.42 -7.54
CA ARG A 217 -29.93 -11.17 -6.61
C ARG A 217 -30.19 -12.55 -7.20
N THR A 218 -30.00 -13.57 -6.39
CA THR A 218 -30.24 -14.98 -6.75
C THR A 218 -31.26 -15.59 -5.78
N ASP A 219 -31.86 -16.72 -6.12
CA ASP A 219 -32.82 -17.41 -5.24
C ASP A 219 -32.21 -17.78 -3.87
N ASN A 220 -30.88 -17.91 -3.81
CA ASN A 220 -30.11 -18.25 -2.62
C ASN A 220 -29.53 -17.04 -1.87
N GLY A 221 -29.80 -15.80 -2.30
CA GLY A 221 -29.29 -14.58 -1.66
C GLY A 221 -28.71 -13.57 -2.65
N ILE A 222 -27.60 -12.92 -2.28
CA ILE A 222 -26.90 -11.95 -3.14
C ILE A 222 -25.61 -12.60 -3.65
N SER A 223 -25.38 -12.51 -4.95
CA SER A 223 -24.13 -12.88 -5.61
C SER A 223 -23.39 -11.62 -6.02
N ALA A 224 -22.13 -11.50 -5.64
CA ALA A 224 -21.26 -10.39 -6.02
C ALA A 224 -20.04 -10.94 -6.76
N THR A 225 -19.82 -10.50 -7.99
CA THR A 225 -18.70 -10.95 -8.83
C THR A 225 -17.81 -9.77 -9.16
N ALA A 226 -16.52 -9.88 -8.82
CA ALA A 226 -15.52 -8.88 -9.20
C ALA A 226 -14.87 -9.27 -10.53
N THR A 227 -14.72 -8.31 -11.44
CA THR A 227 -13.89 -8.47 -12.64
C THR A 227 -12.48 -7.99 -12.35
N ILE A 228 -11.51 -8.88 -12.51
CA ILE A 228 -10.11 -8.64 -12.18
C ILE A 228 -9.33 -8.29 -13.44
N ASN A 229 -8.60 -7.17 -13.37
CA ASN A 229 -7.47 -6.91 -14.26
C ASN A 229 -6.19 -7.39 -13.55
N PRO A 230 -5.51 -8.45 -14.04
CA PRO A 230 -4.30 -8.98 -13.40
C PRO A 230 -3.06 -8.11 -13.65
N LEU A 231 -3.15 -7.12 -14.55
CA LEU A 231 -2.04 -6.24 -14.90
C LEU A 231 -2.50 -4.78 -15.05
N PRO A 232 -3.03 -4.17 -13.96
CA PRO A 232 -3.52 -2.81 -14.01
C PRO A 232 -2.34 -1.83 -14.11
N VAL A 233 -2.52 -0.75 -14.88
CA VAL A 233 -1.62 0.41 -14.84
C VAL A 233 -2.09 1.32 -13.71
N VAL A 234 -1.26 1.47 -12.68
CA VAL A 234 -1.56 2.22 -11.46
C VAL A 234 -0.43 3.17 -11.11
N ASP A 235 -0.72 4.16 -10.29
CA ASP A 235 0.31 4.95 -9.63
C ASP A 235 0.60 4.37 -8.24
N ASP A 236 1.69 4.82 -7.65
CA ASP A 236 2.03 4.53 -6.25
C ASP A 236 2.64 5.77 -5.60
N TRP A 237 2.83 5.77 -4.28
CA TRP A 237 3.29 6.95 -3.58
C TRP A 237 4.13 6.66 -2.34
N ALA A 238 4.94 7.65 -1.94
CA ALA A 238 5.66 7.63 -0.67
C ALA A 238 5.77 9.05 -0.07
N LEU A 239 5.89 9.11 1.25
CA LEU A 239 6.22 10.32 1.99
C LEU A 239 7.73 10.35 2.27
N LEU A 240 8.40 11.45 1.92
CA LEU A 240 9.81 11.68 2.19
C LEU A 240 10.03 12.30 3.58
N PRO A 241 11.24 12.19 4.17
CA PRO A 241 11.56 12.75 5.48
C PRO A 241 11.34 14.26 5.61
N ASP A 242 11.46 15.01 4.52
CA ASP A 242 11.23 16.46 4.45
C ASP A 242 9.73 16.83 4.37
N GLY A 243 8.84 15.84 4.23
CA GLY A 243 7.40 16.02 4.09
C GLY A 243 6.91 16.11 2.64
N THR A 244 7.80 15.98 1.65
CA THR A 244 7.44 15.90 0.23
C THR A 244 6.69 14.59 -0.03
N VAL A 245 5.58 14.67 -0.76
CA VAL A 245 4.85 13.49 -1.24
C VAL A 245 5.29 13.20 -2.68
N ALA A 246 5.87 12.03 -2.89
CA ALA A 246 6.23 11.54 -4.20
C ALA A 246 5.10 10.65 -4.75
N VAL A 247 4.59 10.97 -5.93
CA VAL A 247 3.66 10.11 -6.67
C VAL A 247 4.38 9.55 -7.89
N VAL A 248 4.65 8.25 -7.88
CA VAL A 248 5.26 7.52 -8.99
C VAL A 248 4.18 7.16 -9.99
N ARG A 249 4.29 7.68 -11.21
CA ARG A 249 3.29 7.50 -12.27
C ARG A 249 3.55 6.23 -13.06
N GLY A 250 2.61 5.28 -13.04
CA GLY A 250 2.81 3.99 -13.70
C GLY A 250 2.64 4.02 -15.21
N ARG A 251 2.01 5.08 -15.75
CA ARG A 251 1.75 5.22 -17.19
C ARG A 251 3.03 5.33 -18.01
N ASP A 252 4.02 6.05 -17.51
CA ASP A 252 5.26 6.37 -18.24
C ASP A 252 6.48 6.57 -17.31
N PHE A 253 6.37 6.09 -16.06
CA PHE A 253 7.46 5.96 -15.09
C PHE A 253 8.21 7.27 -14.84
N HIS A 254 7.48 8.30 -14.42
CA HIS A 254 8.04 9.54 -13.87
C HIS A 254 7.52 9.76 -12.45
N ILE A 255 8.05 10.77 -11.76
CA ILE A 255 7.61 11.13 -10.42
C ILE A 255 7.07 12.55 -10.43
N ASP A 256 5.90 12.73 -9.83
CA ASP A 256 5.39 14.03 -9.41
C ASP A 256 5.73 14.25 -7.94
N TRP A 257 6.45 15.33 -7.65
CA TRP A 257 6.79 15.77 -6.31
C TRP A 257 5.81 16.84 -5.87
N TYR A 258 5.16 16.63 -4.72
CA TYR A 258 4.27 17.57 -4.07
C TYR A 258 4.94 18.06 -2.78
N HIS A 259 5.46 19.27 -2.82
CA HIS A 259 6.28 19.84 -1.75
C HIS A 259 5.42 20.35 -0.58
N PRO A 260 5.95 20.43 0.65
CA PRO A 260 5.22 20.93 1.81
C PRO A 260 4.69 22.36 1.67
N ASP A 261 5.36 23.19 0.86
CA ASP A 261 4.99 24.58 0.57
C ASP A 261 3.85 24.72 -0.46
N GLY A 262 3.37 23.60 -1.01
CA GLY A 262 2.29 23.55 -2.00
C GLY A 262 2.76 23.66 -3.46
N THR A 263 4.06 23.85 -3.70
CA THR A 263 4.62 23.75 -5.05
C THR A 263 4.65 22.30 -5.51
N HIS A 264 4.61 22.09 -6.83
CA HIS A 264 4.74 20.76 -7.41
C HIS A 264 5.69 20.79 -8.61
N THR A 265 6.40 19.70 -8.80
CA THR A 265 7.36 19.53 -9.91
C THR A 265 7.31 18.10 -10.42
N SER A 266 7.46 17.91 -11.73
CA SER A 266 7.51 16.58 -12.35
C SER A 266 8.90 16.30 -12.90
N THR A 267 9.36 15.06 -12.74
CA THR A 267 10.61 14.61 -13.35
C THR A 267 10.40 14.35 -14.85
N PRO A 268 11.47 14.35 -15.67
CA PRO A 268 11.44 13.61 -16.93
C PRO A 268 11.10 12.13 -16.68
N LYS A 269 10.74 11.42 -17.74
CA LYS A 269 10.56 9.96 -17.69
C LYS A 269 11.85 9.29 -17.24
N ILE A 270 11.75 8.44 -16.25
CA ILE A 270 12.88 7.65 -15.74
C ILE A 270 13.15 6.54 -16.76
N PRO A 271 14.41 6.31 -17.16
CA PRO A 271 14.74 5.20 -18.05
C PRO A 271 14.24 3.87 -17.47
N PHE A 272 13.53 3.09 -18.29
CA PHE A 272 13.04 1.76 -17.93
C PHE A 272 12.99 0.88 -19.18
N ASP A 273 13.31 -0.40 -19.01
CA ASP A 273 13.26 -1.36 -20.12
C ASP A 273 11.86 -1.98 -20.20
N TRP A 274 11.02 -1.33 -21.00
CA TRP A 274 9.60 -1.66 -21.15
C TRP A 274 9.40 -2.92 -22.00
N GLN A 275 8.82 -3.95 -21.39
CA GLN A 275 8.47 -5.18 -22.11
C GLN A 275 7.14 -5.02 -22.85
N ARG A 276 7.17 -5.05 -24.18
CA ARG A 276 5.95 -5.12 -25.00
C ARG A 276 5.23 -6.46 -24.80
N LEU A 277 3.91 -6.42 -24.67
CA LEU A 277 3.05 -7.58 -24.49
C LEU A 277 2.33 -7.91 -25.79
N THR A 278 2.65 -9.06 -26.37
CA THR A 278 1.88 -9.64 -27.48
C THR A 278 0.56 -10.21 -26.97
N ASP A 279 -0.40 -10.44 -27.86
CA ASP A 279 -1.69 -11.03 -27.48
C ASP A 279 -1.54 -12.38 -26.78
N SER A 280 -0.57 -13.21 -27.21
CA SER A 280 -0.24 -14.48 -26.56
C SER A 280 0.29 -14.30 -25.14
N LEU A 281 1.13 -13.28 -24.90
CA LEU A 281 1.61 -12.95 -23.55
C LEU A 281 0.47 -12.40 -22.68
N LYS A 282 -0.41 -11.57 -23.22
CA LYS A 282 -1.59 -11.05 -22.52
C LYS A 282 -2.51 -12.20 -22.08
N ALA A 283 -2.78 -13.16 -22.97
CA ALA A 283 -3.55 -14.36 -22.65
C ALA A 283 -2.86 -15.20 -21.55
N ALA A 284 -1.55 -15.46 -21.68
CA ALA A 284 -0.80 -16.23 -20.68
C ALA A 284 -0.81 -15.57 -19.28
N VAL A 285 -0.75 -14.23 -19.20
CA VAL A 285 -0.88 -13.50 -17.94
C VAL A 285 -2.25 -13.72 -17.29
N ILE A 286 -3.33 -13.65 -18.08
CA ILE A 286 -4.69 -13.89 -17.59
C ILE A 286 -4.86 -15.32 -17.09
N ASP A 287 -4.40 -16.31 -17.87
CA ASP A 287 -4.52 -17.72 -17.50
C ASP A 287 -3.72 -18.04 -16.23
N SER A 288 -2.49 -17.54 -16.14
CA SER A 288 -1.65 -17.68 -14.94
C SER A 288 -2.31 -17.05 -13.72
N ALA A 289 -2.81 -15.82 -13.85
CA ALA A 289 -3.50 -15.14 -12.75
C ALA A 289 -4.77 -15.87 -12.34
N ARG A 290 -5.55 -16.39 -13.30
CA ARG A 290 -6.74 -17.20 -13.02
C ARG A 290 -6.42 -18.42 -12.19
N THR A 291 -5.42 -19.21 -12.58
CA THR A 291 -5.02 -20.41 -11.84
C THR A 291 -4.62 -20.09 -10.40
N VAL A 292 -3.79 -19.06 -10.21
CA VAL A 292 -3.29 -18.68 -8.87
C VAL A 292 -4.43 -18.13 -8.00
N MET A 293 -5.24 -17.21 -8.52
CA MET A 293 -6.28 -16.53 -7.74
C MET A 293 -7.49 -17.43 -7.46
N GLU A 294 -7.84 -18.34 -8.37
CA GLU A 294 -8.88 -19.35 -8.11
C GLU A 294 -8.46 -20.30 -6.99
N LYS A 295 -7.20 -20.75 -6.98
CA LYS A 295 -6.67 -21.57 -5.89
C LYS A 295 -6.77 -20.85 -4.55
N VAL A 296 -6.41 -19.57 -4.50
CA VAL A 296 -6.55 -18.73 -3.29
C VAL A 296 -8.02 -18.57 -2.89
N ARG A 297 -8.93 -18.36 -3.86
CA ARG A 297 -10.37 -18.26 -3.60
C ARG A 297 -10.93 -19.55 -2.99
N GLU A 298 -10.55 -20.70 -3.53
CA GLU A 298 -10.98 -22.02 -3.03
C GLU A 298 -10.47 -22.28 -1.61
N GLN A 299 -9.19 -21.99 -1.35
CA GLN A 299 -8.62 -22.06 0.00
C GLN A 299 -9.37 -21.15 0.98
N ARG A 300 -9.69 -19.92 0.56
CA ARG A 300 -10.45 -18.97 1.38
C ARG A 300 -11.85 -19.48 1.69
N LEU A 301 -12.54 -20.06 0.70
CA LEU A 301 -13.87 -20.66 0.91
C LEU A 301 -13.82 -21.84 1.88
N ALA A 302 -12.78 -22.67 1.81
CA ALA A 302 -12.59 -23.77 2.75
C ALA A 302 -12.40 -23.28 4.20
N VAL A 303 -11.63 -22.20 4.41
CA VAL A 303 -11.46 -21.57 5.74
C VAL A 303 -12.76 -20.94 6.24
N LEU A 304 -13.53 -20.29 5.37
CA LEU A 304 -14.82 -19.71 5.75
C LEU A 304 -15.84 -20.78 6.13
N ASP A 305 -15.88 -21.89 5.39
CA ASP A 305 -16.79 -23.01 5.68
C ASP A 305 -16.39 -23.74 6.97
N SER A 306 -15.09 -23.95 7.22
CA SER A 306 -14.61 -24.55 8.47
C SER A 306 -14.92 -23.66 9.68
N THR A 307 -14.67 -22.35 9.56
CA THR A 307 -15.01 -21.36 10.60
C THR A 307 -16.52 -21.35 10.88
N ARG A 308 -17.35 -21.38 9.84
CA ARG A 308 -18.80 -21.42 9.99
C ARG A 308 -19.27 -22.67 10.73
N LYS A 309 -18.71 -23.83 10.41
CA LYS A 309 -18.99 -25.11 11.09
C LYS A 309 -18.59 -25.07 12.57
N LEU A 310 -17.45 -24.46 12.90
CA LEU A 310 -16.94 -24.35 14.26
C LEU A 310 -17.71 -23.34 15.12
N THR A 311 -18.18 -22.24 14.54
CA THR A 311 -18.85 -21.14 15.29
C THR A 311 -20.37 -21.27 15.36
N GLY A 312 -20.97 -22.30 14.72
CA GLY A 312 -22.42 -22.54 14.73
C GLY A 312 -23.25 -21.38 14.16
N GLY A 313 -22.65 -20.51 13.33
CA GLY A 313 -23.29 -19.29 12.85
C GLY A 313 -23.45 -18.17 13.90
N SER A 314 -22.89 -18.33 15.10
CA SER A 314 -22.78 -17.23 16.06
C SER A 314 -21.76 -16.22 15.55
N GLY A 315 -22.04 -14.92 15.65
CA GLY A 315 -21.27 -13.81 15.06
C GLY A 315 -19.82 -13.62 15.53
N ARG A 316 -19.14 -14.66 16.05
CA ARG A 316 -17.70 -14.71 16.33
C ARG A 316 -16.83 -14.89 15.07
N GLY A 317 -17.42 -14.96 13.88
CA GLY A 317 -16.70 -15.07 12.59
C GLY A 317 -15.86 -13.84 12.18
N ALA A 318 -15.84 -12.78 12.97
CA ALA A 318 -15.08 -11.55 12.68
C ALA A 318 -13.55 -11.77 12.66
N ALA A 319 -13.02 -12.68 13.48
CA ALA A 319 -11.58 -12.98 13.51
C ALA A 319 -11.10 -13.69 12.22
N ALA A 320 -11.86 -14.67 11.73
CA ALA A 320 -11.55 -15.34 10.45
C ALA A 320 -11.75 -14.42 9.24
N ALA A 321 -12.66 -13.45 9.33
CA ALA A 321 -12.80 -12.40 8.31
C ALA A 321 -11.58 -11.46 8.31
N GLY A 322 -10.99 -11.17 9.47
CA GLY A 322 -9.73 -10.43 9.62
C GLY A 322 -8.53 -11.14 8.99
N GLU A 323 -8.34 -12.43 9.28
CA GLU A 323 -7.32 -13.28 8.65
C GLU A 323 -7.50 -13.36 7.12
N ALA A 324 -8.76 -13.48 6.67
CA ALA A 324 -9.10 -13.55 5.26
C ALA A 324 -8.98 -12.19 4.52
N MET A 325 -9.02 -11.05 5.23
CA MET A 325 -8.70 -9.73 4.68
C MET A 325 -7.18 -9.52 4.60
N ALA A 326 -6.43 -9.95 5.61
CA ALA A 326 -4.98 -9.85 5.64
C ALA A 326 -4.31 -10.72 4.57
N ALA A 327 -4.84 -11.93 4.31
CA ALA A 327 -4.38 -12.82 3.25
C ALA A 327 -4.85 -12.42 1.83
N GLY A 328 -5.84 -11.51 1.71
CA GLY A 328 -6.59 -11.24 0.48
C GLY A 328 -6.29 -9.92 -0.24
N MET A 329 -5.22 -9.20 0.16
CA MET A 329 -4.96 -7.83 -0.32
C MET A 329 -4.62 -7.69 -1.82
N VAL A 330 -4.55 -8.78 -2.59
CA VAL A 330 -4.19 -8.77 -4.02
C VAL A 330 -5.38 -9.03 -4.96
N GLY A 331 -6.60 -9.30 -4.46
CA GLY A 331 -7.72 -9.58 -5.36
C GLY A 331 -9.09 -9.44 -4.70
N ALA A 332 -9.84 -8.44 -5.14
CA ALA A 332 -11.24 -8.19 -4.78
C ALA A 332 -11.47 -7.94 -3.28
N MET A 333 -11.33 -6.65 -2.93
CA MET A 333 -11.85 -6.03 -1.72
C MET A 333 -13.25 -6.58 -1.40
N THR A 334 -13.32 -7.41 -0.35
CA THR A 334 -14.60 -7.89 0.17
C THR A 334 -15.22 -6.75 0.96
N MET A 335 -16.22 -6.11 0.33
CA MET A 335 -16.99 -5.00 0.88
C MET A 335 -17.49 -5.34 2.29
N VAL A 336 -16.99 -4.60 3.28
CA VAL A 336 -17.67 -4.43 4.56
C VAL A 336 -18.87 -3.54 4.30
N MET A 337 -19.94 -4.11 3.74
CA MET A 337 -21.25 -3.48 3.85
C MET A 337 -21.71 -3.66 5.29
N ARG A 338 -21.36 -2.70 6.16
CA ARG A 338 -22.23 -2.41 7.30
C ARG A 338 -23.50 -1.83 6.69
N SER A 339 -24.60 -2.56 6.79
CA SER A 339 -25.92 -2.05 6.48
C SER A 339 -26.35 -1.08 7.58
N ASP A 340 -25.63 0.03 7.73
CA ASP A 340 -26.09 1.16 8.54
C ASP A 340 -26.89 2.06 7.59
N GLY A 341 -28.15 1.68 7.38
CA GLY A 341 -29.11 2.50 6.66
C GLY A 341 -29.31 3.85 7.37
N PRO A 342 -29.58 4.94 6.65
CA PRO A 342 -29.74 6.26 7.25
C PRO A 342 -31.05 6.32 8.05
N GLY A 343 -30.94 6.59 9.35
CA GLY A 343 -31.95 7.20 10.21
C GLY A 343 -33.41 6.74 10.04
N GLY A 344 -33.78 5.64 10.69
CA GLY A 344 -35.18 5.25 10.91
C GLY A 344 -35.42 4.88 12.36
N ARG A 345 -36.09 5.75 13.12
CA ARG A 345 -36.57 5.45 14.49
C ARG A 345 -37.62 4.33 14.44
N GLY A 346 -37.44 3.31 15.30
CA GLY A 346 -38.57 2.60 15.91
C GLY A 346 -39.14 1.35 15.22
N GLY A 347 -38.31 0.44 14.71
CA GLY A 347 -38.75 -0.93 14.37
C GLY A 347 -38.40 -1.94 15.48
N PRO A 348 -39.25 -2.96 15.75
CA PRO A 348 -38.91 -4.01 16.71
C PRO A 348 -37.66 -4.80 16.25
N PRO A 349 -36.86 -5.34 17.18
CA PRO A 349 -35.64 -6.06 16.83
C PRO A 349 -35.95 -7.27 15.93
N PRO A 350 -35.06 -7.61 14.97
CA PRO A 350 -35.29 -8.75 14.09
C PRO A 350 -35.43 -10.04 14.90
N THR A 351 -36.46 -10.81 14.59
CA THR A 351 -36.74 -12.12 15.19
C THR A 351 -35.57 -13.07 14.98
N ARG A 352 -35.17 -13.74 16.06
CA ARG A 352 -34.14 -14.78 16.11
C ARG A 352 -34.52 -15.94 15.18
N GLY A 353 -34.05 -15.93 13.94
CA GLY A 353 -34.34 -16.99 12.97
C GLY A 353 -34.01 -16.66 11.50
N GLU A 354 -33.84 -15.39 11.12
CA GLU A 354 -33.42 -15.06 9.76
C GLU A 354 -31.92 -15.34 9.58
N THR A 355 -31.63 -16.42 8.84
CA THR A 355 -30.29 -16.79 8.41
C THR A 355 -29.64 -15.60 7.70
N ASN A 356 -28.45 -15.17 8.16
CA ASN A 356 -27.60 -14.25 7.41
C ASN A 356 -27.63 -14.62 5.91
N PRO A 357 -27.89 -13.67 5.00
CA PRO A 357 -27.96 -13.96 3.57
C PRO A 357 -26.67 -14.67 3.16
N ARG A 358 -26.80 -15.86 2.54
CA ARG A 358 -25.65 -16.61 2.03
C ARG A 358 -25.00 -15.76 0.95
N ILE A 359 -23.83 -15.20 1.24
CA ILE A 359 -22.99 -14.58 0.22
C ILE A 359 -22.38 -15.73 -0.58
N ASN A 360 -22.88 -15.93 -1.79
CA ASN A 360 -22.22 -16.81 -2.75
C ASN A 360 -21.05 -16.04 -3.37
N ILE A 361 -19.84 -16.59 -3.29
CA ILE A 361 -18.63 -16.03 -3.93
C ILE A 361 -18.38 -16.84 -5.21
N PRO A 362 -18.93 -16.42 -6.35
CA PRO A 362 -18.77 -17.13 -7.62
C PRO A 362 -17.29 -17.13 -8.09
N PRO A 363 -16.95 -17.94 -9.10
CA PRO A 363 -15.65 -17.88 -9.75
C PRO A 363 -15.30 -16.46 -10.21
N LEU A 364 -14.01 -16.16 -10.18
CA LEU A 364 -13.44 -14.89 -10.56
C LEU A 364 -13.62 -14.64 -12.06
N GLN A 365 -14.10 -13.44 -12.39
CA GLN A 365 -14.11 -12.95 -13.76
C GLN A 365 -12.83 -12.17 -14.01
N PHE A 366 -12.31 -12.28 -15.23
CA PHE A 366 -11.12 -11.56 -15.66
C PHE A 366 -11.45 -10.73 -16.89
N VAL A 367 -10.78 -9.60 -17.02
CA VAL A 367 -10.85 -8.78 -18.23
C VAL A 367 -10.31 -9.58 -19.44
N PRO A 368 -10.83 -9.33 -20.66
CA PRO A 368 -10.29 -9.94 -21.88
C PRO A 368 -8.88 -9.39 -22.21
N PRO A 369 -8.06 -10.11 -23.00
CA PRO A 369 -6.68 -9.70 -23.31
C PRO A 369 -6.53 -8.28 -23.86
N TYR A 370 -7.48 -7.77 -24.65
CA TYR A 370 -7.41 -6.43 -25.21
C TYR A 370 -7.56 -5.30 -24.17
N GLU A 371 -8.06 -5.60 -22.96
CA GLU A 371 -8.09 -4.65 -21.84
C GLU A 371 -6.76 -4.60 -21.06
N LEU A 372 -5.81 -5.51 -21.33
CA LEU A 372 -4.46 -5.44 -20.75
C LEU A 372 -3.59 -4.42 -21.50
N PRO A 373 -2.67 -3.73 -20.81
CA PRO A 373 -1.79 -2.73 -21.42
C PRO A 373 -0.86 -3.36 -22.48
N ASP A 374 -0.44 -2.56 -23.45
CA ASP A 374 0.49 -3.01 -24.52
C ASP A 374 1.92 -3.21 -24.03
N TYR A 375 2.26 -2.63 -22.88
CA TYR A 375 3.54 -2.82 -22.21
C TYR A 375 3.28 -3.26 -20.78
N ARG A 376 4.16 -4.13 -20.26
CA ARG A 376 4.13 -4.51 -18.86
C ARG A 376 4.36 -3.25 -18.00
N PRO A 377 3.47 -2.95 -17.03
CA PRO A 377 3.66 -1.84 -16.10
C PRO A 377 5.02 -1.93 -15.39
N ALA A 378 5.65 -0.78 -15.13
CA ALA A 378 6.96 -0.74 -14.49
C ALA A 378 6.93 -1.31 -13.05
N PHE A 379 5.81 -1.13 -12.34
CA PHE A 379 5.60 -1.57 -10.97
C PHE A 379 4.12 -1.93 -10.73
N ALA A 380 3.82 -2.44 -9.54
CA ALA A 380 2.46 -2.73 -9.07
C ALA A 380 2.13 -1.88 -7.82
N THR A 381 0.87 -1.86 -7.38
CA THR A 381 0.46 -1.14 -6.16
C THR A 381 1.32 -1.52 -4.95
N GLY A 382 1.75 -0.53 -4.17
CA GLY A 382 2.55 -0.76 -2.94
C GLY A 382 4.00 -1.20 -3.23
N ALA A 383 4.53 -0.85 -4.39
CA ALA A 383 5.91 -1.09 -4.80
C ALA A 383 6.90 -0.07 -4.25
N THR A 384 6.43 1.12 -3.84
CA THR A 384 7.28 2.26 -3.51
C THR A 384 7.44 2.41 -2.01
N ARG A 385 8.69 2.57 -1.57
CA ARG A 385 9.08 2.93 -0.20
C ARG A 385 10.11 4.06 -0.26
N CYS A 386 10.16 4.90 0.78
CA CYS A 386 11.23 5.88 0.94
C CYS A 386 12.22 5.37 2.00
N ASP A 387 13.52 5.50 1.73
CA ASP A 387 14.55 5.27 2.73
C ASP A 387 14.78 6.51 3.63
N MET A 388 15.70 6.39 4.59
CA MET A 388 16.00 7.46 5.55
C MET A 388 16.74 8.66 4.93
N GLN A 389 17.21 8.54 3.68
CA GLN A 389 17.96 9.57 2.96
C GLN A 389 17.08 10.29 1.92
N GLY A 390 15.80 9.93 1.81
CA GLY A 390 14.89 10.52 0.83
C GLY A 390 14.88 9.80 -0.53
N ASN A 391 15.59 8.68 -0.68
CA ASN A 391 15.54 7.94 -1.94
C ASN A 391 14.30 7.03 -1.98
N LEU A 392 13.65 7.01 -3.14
CA LEU A 392 12.57 6.08 -3.44
C LEU A 392 13.12 4.74 -3.90
N TRP A 393 12.76 3.69 -3.19
CA TRP A 393 12.98 2.30 -3.58
C TRP A 393 11.69 1.77 -4.22
N ILE A 394 11.72 1.57 -5.54
CA ILE A 394 10.55 1.15 -6.32
C ILE A 394 10.74 -0.30 -6.76
N ARG A 395 9.94 -1.21 -6.22
CA ARG A 395 9.92 -2.61 -6.65
C ARG A 395 9.37 -2.72 -8.08
N THR A 396 10.25 -2.99 -9.02
CA THR A 396 9.85 -3.11 -10.43
C THR A 396 9.21 -4.48 -10.73
N THR A 397 8.53 -4.58 -11.88
CA THR A 397 8.08 -5.86 -12.43
C THR A 397 9.20 -6.66 -13.10
N GLN A 398 10.42 -6.10 -13.15
CA GLN A 398 11.59 -6.81 -13.63
C GLN A 398 12.14 -7.76 -12.56
N ALA A 399 12.65 -8.89 -13.04
CA ALA A 399 13.35 -9.85 -12.22
C ALA A 399 14.60 -10.32 -12.94
N VAL A 400 15.71 -10.43 -12.19
CA VAL A 400 16.95 -11.05 -12.66
C VAL A 400 17.04 -12.38 -11.94
N ASP A 401 17.21 -13.48 -12.69
CA ASP A 401 17.23 -14.85 -12.15
C ASP A 401 16.04 -15.18 -11.22
N GLY A 402 14.85 -14.66 -11.55
CA GLY A 402 13.63 -14.85 -10.76
C GLY A 402 13.57 -14.05 -9.45
N ARG A 403 14.53 -13.14 -9.20
CA ARG A 403 14.59 -12.30 -7.99
C ARG A 403 14.18 -10.85 -8.28
N PRO A 404 13.48 -10.19 -7.34
CA PRO A 404 12.97 -8.85 -7.57
C PRO A 404 14.09 -7.81 -7.64
N VAL A 405 13.93 -6.85 -8.56
CA VAL A 405 14.82 -5.68 -8.72
C VAL A 405 14.09 -4.41 -8.27
N TYR A 406 14.78 -3.60 -7.48
CA TYR A 406 14.33 -2.30 -7.02
C TYR A 406 15.14 -1.23 -7.74
N ASP A 407 14.45 -0.30 -8.37
CA ASP A 407 15.05 0.92 -8.89
C ASP A 407 15.10 1.94 -7.75
N VAL A 408 16.27 2.56 -7.52
CA VAL A 408 16.47 3.56 -6.46
C VAL A 408 16.60 4.93 -7.10
N VAL A 409 15.66 5.82 -6.77
CA VAL A 409 15.54 7.14 -7.37
C VAL A 409 15.71 8.20 -6.28
N ASN A 410 16.64 9.14 -6.48
CA ASN A 410 16.87 10.22 -5.53
C ASN A 410 15.80 11.33 -5.64
N GLU A 411 15.86 12.31 -4.74
CA GLU A 411 14.92 13.45 -4.70
C GLU A 411 14.95 14.31 -5.98
N GLN A 412 16.02 14.26 -6.77
CA GLN A 412 16.12 14.95 -8.06
C GLN A 412 15.43 14.16 -9.19
N GLY A 413 14.85 13.00 -8.92
CA GLY A 413 14.25 12.13 -9.93
C GLY A 413 15.24 11.31 -10.75
N THR A 414 16.49 11.22 -10.31
CA THR A 414 17.54 10.47 -11.02
C THR A 414 17.58 9.03 -10.53
N LEU A 415 17.54 8.07 -11.45
CA LEU A 415 17.79 6.66 -11.17
C LEU A 415 19.27 6.49 -10.82
N VAL A 416 19.57 6.39 -9.52
CA VAL A 416 20.95 6.32 -9.00
C VAL A 416 21.43 4.89 -8.81
N ASP A 417 20.53 3.92 -8.67
CA ASP A 417 20.89 2.53 -8.40
C ASP A 417 19.81 1.54 -8.83
N ARG A 418 20.20 0.27 -8.98
CA ARG A 418 19.31 -0.87 -9.21
C ARG A 418 19.72 -2.04 -8.33
N VAL A 419 18.90 -2.35 -7.34
CA VAL A 419 19.23 -3.32 -6.28
C VAL A 419 18.40 -4.58 -6.43
N GLN A 420 19.07 -5.72 -6.60
CA GLN A 420 18.45 -7.04 -6.58
C GLN A 420 18.39 -7.58 -5.15
N LEU A 421 17.19 -7.88 -4.67
CA LEU A 421 17.01 -8.54 -3.38
C LEU A 421 17.23 -10.06 -3.52
N PRO A 422 17.71 -10.76 -2.48
CA PRO A 422 17.70 -12.21 -2.48
C PRO A 422 16.27 -12.76 -2.64
N ALA A 423 16.14 -14.00 -3.12
CA ALA A 423 14.83 -14.63 -3.34
C ALA A 423 13.99 -14.65 -2.05
N PHE A 424 12.66 -14.52 -2.19
CA PHE A 424 11.70 -14.59 -1.08
C PHE A 424 11.80 -13.46 -0.02
N ARG A 425 12.52 -12.37 -0.31
CA ARG A 425 12.59 -11.18 0.56
C ARG A 425 11.63 -10.09 0.10
N THR A 426 11.02 -9.40 1.07
CA THR A 426 10.24 -8.18 0.85
C THR A 426 10.67 -7.09 1.84
N ILE A 427 10.81 -5.84 1.38
CA ILE A 427 11.16 -4.71 2.26
C ILE A 427 10.01 -4.42 3.21
N ALA A 428 10.31 -4.39 4.51
CA ALA A 428 9.37 -4.08 5.58
C ALA A 428 9.63 -2.72 6.26
N GLY A 429 10.84 -2.17 6.10
CA GLY A 429 11.20 -0.86 6.65
C GLY A 429 12.67 -0.51 6.44
N PHE A 430 13.04 0.70 6.85
CA PHE A 430 14.39 1.23 6.74
C PHE A 430 14.87 1.78 8.08
N GLY A 431 16.19 1.80 8.23
CA GLY A 431 16.90 2.44 9.32
C GLY A 431 18.17 3.10 8.81
N PRO A 432 18.94 3.80 9.68
CA PRO A 432 20.20 4.43 9.28
C PRO A 432 21.18 3.40 8.70
N GLY A 433 21.38 3.45 7.37
CA GLY A 433 22.30 2.56 6.64
C GLY A 433 21.85 1.09 6.53
N VAL A 434 20.60 0.77 6.87
CA VAL A 434 20.08 -0.59 6.87
C VAL A 434 18.67 -0.68 6.28
N VAL A 435 18.37 -1.83 5.69
CA VAL A 435 17.02 -2.22 5.27
C VAL A 435 16.58 -3.45 6.06
N TYR A 436 15.30 -3.47 6.42
CA TYR A 436 14.65 -4.57 7.11
C TYR A 436 13.78 -5.35 6.12
N LEU A 437 13.93 -6.67 6.12
CA LEU A 437 13.28 -7.56 5.16
C LEU A 437 12.48 -8.64 5.89
N GLY A 438 11.28 -8.93 5.41
CA GLY A 438 10.61 -10.19 5.72
C GLY A 438 11.08 -11.29 4.77
N VAL A 439 11.45 -12.46 5.29
CA VAL A 439 11.82 -13.64 4.49
C VAL A 439 11.02 -14.86 4.92
N ALA A 440 10.51 -15.63 3.96
CA ALA A 440 9.93 -16.94 4.23
C ALA A 440 11.02 -18.03 4.22
N ASP A 441 11.06 -18.87 5.24
CA ASP A 441 11.91 -20.05 5.26
C ASP A 441 11.28 -21.23 4.50
N SER A 442 11.95 -22.38 4.46
CA SER A 442 11.45 -23.58 3.77
C SER A 442 10.21 -24.20 4.41
N THR A 443 9.89 -23.84 5.66
CA THR A 443 8.70 -24.32 6.38
C THR A 443 7.50 -23.38 6.20
N GLY A 444 7.73 -22.19 5.65
CA GLY A 444 6.73 -21.13 5.50
C GLY A 444 6.67 -20.16 6.68
N ALA A 445 7.55 -20.30 7.68
CA ALA A 445 7.71 -19.32 8.75
C ALA A 445 8.39 -18.05 8.21
N ILE A 446 7.96 -16.89 8.69
CA ILE A 446 8.55 -15.61 8.30
C ILE A 446 9.56 -15.15 9.35
N HIS A 447 10.75 -14.75 8.92
CA HIS A 447 11.77 -14.13 9.77
C HIS A 447 12.01 -12.68 9.34
N LEU A 448 12.44 -11.85 10.28
CA LEU A 448 12.98 -10.52 10.00
C LEU A 448 14.49 -10.63 9.76
N GLU A 449 14.96 -10.15 8.61
CA GLU A 449 16.38 -9.94 8.32
C GLU A 449 16.71 -8.44 8.37
N ARG A 450 17.90 -8.11 8.89
CA ARG A 450 18.49 -6.77 8.74
C ARG A 450 19.67 -6.86 7.78
N ALA A 451 19.66 -6.07 6.72
CA ALA A 451 20.72 -6.02 5.71
C ALA A 451 21.33 -4.62 5.63
N ARG A 452 22.59 -4.52 5.19
CA ARG A 452 23.26 -3.22 4.98
C ARG A 452 22.87 -2.62 3.63
N ILE A 453 22.70 -1.30 3.62
CA ILE A 453 22.59 -0.49 2.40
C ILE A 453 23.97 0.14 2.17
N HIS A 454 24.41 0.16 0.92
CA HIS A 454 25.70 0.70 0.50
C HIS A 454 25.62 2.17 0.19
#